data_AF-A0A4V1R266-F1
#
_entry.id   AF-A0A4V1R266-F1
#
_cell.length_a   1.000
_cell.length_b   1.000
_cell.length_c   1.000
_cell.angle_alpha   90.00
_cell.angle_beta   90.00
_cell.angle_gamma   90.00
#
_symmetry.space_group_name_H-M   'P 1'
#
loop_
_entity.id
_entity.type
_entity.pdbx_description
1 polymer ?
#
loop_
_entity_poly.entity_id
_entity_poly.type
_entity_poly.pdbx_seq_one_letter_code
_entity_poly.pdbx_strand_id
1 'polypeptide(L)'
;MSRTRSLTGILSAAVAALVLVPGTVATTTASWPDEEWAHGAVETSSFRCGVDEGYASSSTGRFLSGELLGQDLDSLLALRGVDLAVSPAGAVAVDPPTSINQGSAPPAATFTNPLTVSALSGIVGLDLTGLTVGLPLGSAGAVNQYTQVATTGTAAAASGLVSNSGGIGVTPTTPQTQLPQPATVALSTFLPSAAGITDARLRVGAVASSATLDGCAALRSALWGDGSVSGVVRSYGIAGLGLEIDSPLLGGLVTSVNSGLPTIQTAVNSLLGTNGLISSTIRSSVLASLVSGLGVGSMTGTVSLSGLDLAGSVSTLLATPLTDGVVSIDLSGGRIAVDLDALLGYTSTSLNTLPPNTELVLNDAVVNALVARIGALLDTWTTNIISALTEEIRTAVVTVDLRTTVSLLTGAVQLVRLDIDLVAPLSGLLDQTATFTIGTEVLGLVSVLNGLLAPLGINVNTLLSTLGGLATGLVVPVANIVTTTAIAAVTSLGSTLAAATAPIVSALSLVVGALPEVLSLLANVQSSTPAVGDATPGFTVSALRIGLAPVIPGDVASLTFATSTVGPISPP
;
A
#
# COMPACT_ATOMS: atom_id res chain seq x y z
N MET A 1 -45.96 -85.20 26.11
CA MET A 1 -45.66 -84.63 27.44
C MET A 1 -46.10 -83.17 27.40
N SER A 2 -47.35 -82.84 27.75
CA SER A 2 -47.85 -82.52 29.11
C SER A 2 -47.12 -81.28 29.67
N ARG A 3 -47.70 -80.10 29.92
CA ARG A 3 -49.07 -79.64 30.31
C ARG A 3 -49.16 -78.13 29.98
N THR A 4 -50.09 -77.61 29.20
CA THR A 4 -51.43 -77.09 29.59
C THR A 4 -51.58 -76.53 31.02
N ARG A 5 -51.85 -75.22 31.12
CA ARG A 5 -52.89 -74.68 32.01
C ARG A 5 -53.58 -73.47 31.36
N SER A 6 -54.85 -73.67 31.08
CA SER A 6 -55.90 -72.74 30.64
C SER A 6 -56.61 -72.11 31.84
N LEU A 7 -57.19 -70.91 31.65
CA LEU A 7 -58.49 -70.45 32.18
C LEU A 7 -58.81 -69.11 31.45
N THR A 8 -59.74 -69.02 30.47
CA THR A 8 -61.21 -68.78 30.58
C THR A 8 -61.60 -67.72 31.62
N GLY A 9 -62.40 -66.68 31.38
CA GLY A 9 -63.26 -66.23 30.27
C GLY A 9 -63.79 -64.82 30.63
N ILE A 10 -64.42 -64.08 29.73
CA ILE A 10 -65.87 -63.83 29.72
C ILE A 10 -66.23 -63.24 28.34
N LEU A 11 -67.23 -63.86 27.69
CA LEU A 11 -67.98 -63.32 26.56
C LEU A 11 -69.03 -62.31 27.07
N SER A 12 -69.18 -61.21 26.35
CA SER A 12 -70.44 -60.45 26.28
C SER A 12 -70.71 -60.13 24.81
N ALA A 13 -71.61 -60.90 24.21
CA ALA A 13 -72.18 -60.62 22.90
C ALA A 13 -73.34 -59.62 23.05
N ALA A 14 -73.38 -58.58 22.21
CA ALA A 14 -74.59 -57.78 21.98
C ALA A 14 -74.79 -57.60 20.47
N VAL A 15 -76.04 -57.79 20.07
CA VAL A 15 -76.53 -58.16 18.76
C VAL A 15 -76.86 -56.94 17.89
N ALA A 16 -76.52 -57.07 16.61
CA ALA A 16 -77.04 -56.46 15.38
C ALA A 16 -78.06 -55.30 15.44
N ALA A 17 -77.74 -54.26 14.66
CA ALA A 17 -78.72 -53.56 13.83
C ALA A 17 -78.10 -53.34 12.43
N LEU A 18 -78.41 -54.28 11.53
CA LEU A 18 -78.06 -54.21 10.11
C LEU A 18 -79.06 -53.28 9.42
N VAL A 19 -78.68 -52.03 9.19
CA VAL A 19 -79.45 -51.10 8.35
C VAL A 19 -78.96 -51.28 6.91
N LEU A 20 -79.65 -52.13 6.16
CA LEU A 20 -79.59 -52.20 4.71
C LEU A 20 -80.43 -51.05 4.13
N VAL A 21 -79.78 -50.00 3.65
CA VAL A 21 -80.39 -49.06 2.69
C VAL A 21 -79.74 -49.32 1.32
N PRO A 22 -80.53 -49.65 0.28
CA PRO A 22 -80.02 -49.82 -1.06
C PRO A 22 -79.85 -48.44 -1.72
N GLY A 23 -78.70 -48.20 -2.31
CA GLY A 23 -78.43 -46.95 -3.01
C GLY A 23 -77.18 -47.09 -3.85
N THR A 24 -77.29 -47.80 -4.97
CA THR A 24 -76.34 -47.65 -6.08
C THR A 24 -76.44 -46.21 -6.60
N VAL A 25 -75.62 -45.33 -6.06
CA VAL A 25 -75.34 -44.04 -6.68
C VAL A 25 -74.20 -44.29 -7.66
N ALA A 26 -74.52 -44.28 -8.95
CA ALA A 26 -73.49 -44.29 -9.98
C ALA A 26 -72.55 -43.11 -9.74
N THR A 27 -71.25 -43.37 -9.70
CA THR A 27 -70.21 -42.34 -9.58
C THR A 27 -70.31 -41.41 -10.79
N THR A 28 -70.90 -40.24 -10.60
CA THR A 28 -70.78 -39.15 -11.55
C THR A 28 -69.39 -38.54 -11.41
N THR A 29 -68.75 -38.12 -12.50
CA THR A 29 -67.45 -37.43 -12.58
C THR A 29 -67.40 -36.04 -11.90
N ALA A 30 -68.29 -35.80 -10.94
CA ALA A 30 -68.38 -34.58 -10.14
C ALA A 30 -68.24 -34.85 -8.62
N SER A 31 -67.96 -36.09 -8.19
CA SER A 31 -67.43 -36.31 -6.85
C SER A 31 -65.95 -35.95 -6.88
N TRP A 32 -65.56 -34.88 -6.19
CA TRP A 32 -64.20 -34.73 -5.71
C TRP A 32 -64.07 -35.70 -4.54
N PRO A 33 -63.37 -36.84 -4.66
CA PRO A 33 -62.90 -37.53 -3.48
C PRO A 33 -61.81 -36.63 -2.90
N ASP A 34 -62.18 -35.74 -1.98
CA ASP A 34 -61.20 -35.23 -1.06
C ASP A 34 -60.76 -36.45 -0.23
N GLU A 35 -59.53 -36.91 -0.46
CA GLU A 35 -58.81 -37.68 0.54
C GLU A 35 -58.62 -36.74 1.73
N GLU A 36 -59.59 -36.70 2.63
CA GLU A 36 -59.39 -36.13 3.95
C GLU A 36 -58.38 -37.05 4.65
N TRP A 37 -57.11 -36.66 4.57
CA TRP A 37 -56.05 -37.23 5.38
C TRP A 37 -56.41 -36.91 6.84
N ALA A 38 -57.17 -37.80 7.47
CA ALA A 38 -57.30 -37.83 8.91
C ALA A 38 -55.91 -38.17 9.47
N HIS A 39 -55.11 -37.13 9.70
CA HIS A 39 -53.92 -37.24 10.52
C HIS A 39 -54.38 -37.69 11.91
N GLY A 40 -54.24 -39.00 12.18
CA GLY A 40 -54.34 -39.52 13.53
C GLY A 40 -53.42 -38.68 14.41
N ALA A 41 -53.95 -38.22 15.55
CA ALA A 41 -53.31 -37.32 16.51
C ALA A 41 -52.07 -36.61 15.94
N VAL A 42 -52.27 -35.45 15.32
CA VAL A 42 -51.17 -34.49 15.21
C VAL A 42 -50.76 -34.22 16.65
N GLU A 43 -49.73 -34.92 17.14
CA GLU A 43 -48.98 -34.44 18.29
C GLU A 43 -48.34 -33.15 17.81
N THR A 44 -49.09 -32.05 17.87
CA THR A 44 -48.52 -30.72 17.85
C THR A 44 -47.82 -30.59 19.19
N SER A 45 -46.59 -31.08 19.31
CA SER A 45 -45.69 -30.53 20.30
C SER A 45 -45.57 -29.05 19.96
N SER A 46 -46.36 -28.22 20.62
CA SER A 46 -46.37 -26.78 20.38
C SER A 46 -45.11 -26.22 21.03
N PHE A 47 -44.03 -26.18 20.26
CA PHE A 47 -42.77 -25.62 20.72
C PHE A 47 -42.78 -24.09 20.53
N ARG A 48 -42.55 -23.34 21.60
CA ARG A 48 -42.46 -21.87 21.58
C ARG A 48 -41.02 -21.45 21.39
N CYS A 49 -40.74 -21.10 20.15
CA CYS A 49 -39.47 -20.57 19.71
C CYS A 49 -38.93 -19.41 20.56
N GLY A 50 -37.66 -19.51 20.97
CA GLY A 50 -36.96 -18.50 21.77
C GLY A 50 -37.38 -18.42 23.25
N VAL A 51 -38.31 -19.27 23.68
CA VAL A 51 -38.84 -19.31 25.05
C VAL A 51 -38.62 -20.69 25.66
N ASP A 52 -38.95 -21.73 24.90
CA ASP A 52 -38.75 -23.10 25.34
C ASP A 52 -37.26 -23.49 25.16
N GLU A 53 -36.75 -24.27 26.11
CA GLU A 53 -35.37 -24.75 26.13
C GLU A 53 -35.27 -26.16 25.51
N GLY A 54 -34.05 -26.66 25.33
CA GLY A 54 -33.79 -28.00 24.81
C GLY A 54 -33.24 -28.02 23.38
N TYR A 55 -32.89 -26.85 22.84
CA TYR A 55 -32.17 -26.80 21.57
C TYR A 55 -30.74 -27.32 21.70
N ALA A 56 -30.31 -28.09 20.71
CA ALA A 56 -28.89 -28.25 20.42
C ALA A 56 -28.42 -27.06 19.58
N SER A 57 -27.34 -26.38 19.98
CA SER A 57 -26.79 -25.24 19.24
C SER A 57 -25.27 -25.29 19.24
N SER A 58 -24.65 -24.93 18.11
CA SER A 58 -23.19 -24.80 18.01
C SER A 58 -22.74 -23.46 17.40
N SER A 59 -21.54 -23.04 17.77
CA SER A 59 -20.87 -21.87 17.21
C SER A 59 -19.35 -22.01 17.29
N THR A 60 -18.64 -21.45 16.32
CA THR A 60 -17.17 -21.48 16.23
C THR A 60 -16.63 -20.11 15.85
N GLY A 61 -15.63 -19.62 16.58
CA GLY A 61 -14.87 -18.43 16.23
C GLY A 61 -13.40 -18.78 16.05
N ARG A 62 -12.82 -18.49 14.88
CA ARG A 62 -11.42 -18.81 14.59
C ARG A 62 -10.71 -17.73 13.78
N PHE A 63 -9.57 -17.24 14.25
CA PHE A 63 -8.91 -16.11 13.60
C PHE A 63 -8.10 -16.50 12.36
N LEU A 64 -7.38 -17.61 12.39
CA LEU A 64 -6.51 -18.02 11.29
C LEU A 64 -6.56 -19.54 11.12
N SER A 65 -6.70 -19.95 9.86
CA SER A 65 -6.73 -21.36 9.44
C SER A 65 -6.16 -21.53 8.04
N GLY A 66 -5.81 -22.77 7.69
CA GLY A 66 -5.34 -23.15 6.36
C GLY A 66 -3.92 -23.72 6.33
N GLU A 67 -3.25 -23.59 5.20
CA GLU A 67 -1.93 -24.18 4.95
C GLU A 67 -0.98 -23.13 4.36
N LEU A 68 0.26 -23.08 4.85
CA LEU A 68 1.30 -22.19 4.31
C LEU A 68 2.62 -22.93 4.17
N LEU A 69 3.18 -22.96 2.95
CA LEU A 69 4.48 -23.57 2.66
C LEU A 69 4.60 -25.02 3.17
N GLY A 70 3.52 -25.81 3.05
CA GLY A 70 3.45 -27.20 3.52
C GLY A 70 3.22 -27.35 5.03
N GLN A 71 3.00 -26.26 5.75
CA GLN A 71 2.62 -26.26 7.16
C GLN A 71 1.11 -26.10 7.30
N ASP A 72 0.45 -27.13 7.82
CA ASP A 72 -0.96 -27.07 8.22
C ASP A 72 -1.11 -26.26 9.51
N LEU A 73 -1.70 -25.07 9.40
CA LEU A 73 -1.98 -24.17 10.51
C LEU A 73 -3.10 -24.69 11.42
N ASP A 74 -3.94 -25.61 10.94
CA ASP A 74 -5.01 -26.23 11.71
C ASP A 74 -4.50 -27.24 12.74
N SER A 75 -3.29 -27.77 12.50
CA SER A 75 -2.57 -28.60 13.46
C SER A 75 -1.99 -27.82 14.66
N LEU A 76 -1.84 -26.49 14.53
CA LEU A 76 -1.21 -25.65 15.55
C LEU A 76 -2.18 -25.33 16.68
N LEU A 77 -1.90 -25.83 17.87
CA LEU A 77 -2.74 -25.60 19.06
C LEU A 77 -2.93 -24.11 19.38
N ALA A 78 -1.91 -23.28 19.12
CA ALA A 78 -1.97 -21.83 19.34
C ALA A 78 -2.96 -21.12 18.41
N LEU A 79 -3.29 -21.71 17.25
CA LEU A 79 -4.25 -21.19 16.28
C LEU A 79 -5.64 -21.84 16.38
N ARG A 80 -5.84 -22.74 17.36
CA ARG A 80 -7.19 -23.24 17.64
C ARG A 80 -8.09 -22.10 18.02
N GLY A 81 -9.28 -22.12 17.44
CA GLY A 81 -10.35 -21.18 17.73
C GLY A 81 -10.98 -21.42 19.09
N VAL A 82 -12.23 -21.02 19.20
CA VAL A 82 -13.14 -21.50 20.24
C VAL A 82 -14.33 -22.13 19.56
N ASP A 83 -14.60 -23.39 19.92
CA ASP A 83 -15.77 -24.16 19.54
C ASP A 83 -16.66 -24.29 20.77
N LEU A 84 -17.94 -23.99 20.61
CA LEU A 84 -18.92 -24.05 21.67
C LEU A 84 -20.18 -24.76 21.17
N ALA A 85 -20.62 -25.77 21.93
CA ALA A 85 -21.85 -26.47 21.68
C ALA A 85 -22.66 -26.63 22.97
N VAL A 86 -23.97 -26.60 22.86
CA VAL A 86 -24.90 -27.00 23.92
C VAL A 86 -25.78 -28.14 23.41
N SER A 87 -25.98 -29.16 24.24
CA SER A 87 -26.86 -30.29 23.90
C SER A 87 -28.32 -30.01 24.29
N PRO A 88 -29.29 -30.81 23.81
CA PRO A 88 -30.69 -30.70 24.22
C PRO A 88 -30.90 -30.86 25.74
N ALA A 89 -29.99 -31.56 26.43
CA ALA A 89 -30.01 -31.70 27.88
C ALA A 89 -29.40 -30.49 28.62
N GLY A 90 -29.00 -29.43 27.90
CA GLY A 90 -28.35 -28.25 28.46
C GLY A 90 -26.86 -28.43 28.79
N ALA A 91 -26.24 -29.52 28.36
CA ALA A 91 -24.81 -29.77 28.62
C ALA A 91 -23.95 -28.92 27.67
N VAL A 92 -23.08 -28.08 28.24
CA VAL A 92 -22.17 -27.21 27.49
C VAL A 92 -20.85 -27.93 27.24
N ALA A 93 -20.41 -27.97 25.99
CA ALA A 93 -19.11 -28.48 25.56
C ALA A 93 -18.31 -27.35 24.90
N VAL A 94 -17.07 -27.16 25.33
CA VAL A 94 -16.16 -26.12 24.81
C VAL A 94 -14.79 -26.72 24.45
N ASP A 95 -14.25 -26.37 23.29
CA ASP A 95 -12.88 -26.68 22.86
C ASP A 95 -12.17 -25.40 22.37
N PRO A 96 -10.91 -25.13 22.77
CA PRO A 96 -10.15 -25.85 23.79
C PRO A 96 -10.74 -25.66 25.20
N PRO A 97 -10.55 -26.61 26.12
CA PRO A 97 -11.00 -26.49 27.51
C PRO A 97 -10.39 -25.30 28.27
N THR A 98 -9.31 -24.73 27.75
CA THR A 98 -8.64 -23.53 28.29
C THR A 98 -9.33 -22.22 27.93
N SER A 99 -10.43 -22.26 27.17
CA SER A 99 -11.21 -21.08 26.79
C SER A 99 -11.76 -20.37 28.03
N ILE A 100 -11.76 -19.03 28.00
CA ILE A 100 -12.19 -18.19 29.11
C ILE A 100 -13.73 -18.13 29.12
N ASN A 101 -14.34 -18.54 30.23
CA ASN A 101 -15.78 -18.43 30.44
C ASN A 101 -16.15 -16.98 30.78
N GLN A 102 -16.96 -16.35 29.92
CA GLN A 102 -17.46 -14.98 30.12
C GLN A 102 -18.85 -14.93 30.78
N GLY A 103 -19.46 -16.09 30.98
CA GLY A 103 -20.80 -16.27 31.53
C GLY A 103 -21.45 -17.51 30.93
N SER A 104 -21.84 -18.47 31.77
CA SER A 104 -22.46 -19.74 31.35
C SER A 104 -23.68 -20.13 32.18
N ALA A 105 -24.40 -19.15 32.71
CA ALA A 105 -25.67 -19.41 33.37
C ALA A 105 -26.78 -19.59 32.30
N PRO A 106 -27.62 -20.64 32.40
CA PRO A 106 -28.77 -20.79 31.51
C PRO A 106 -29.58 -19.49 31.39
N PRO A 107 -30.09 -19.18 30.19
CA PRO A 107 -30.14 -20.05 29.01
C PRO A 107 -28.92 -19.97 28.09
N ALA A 108 -27.88 -19.18 28.40
CA ALA A 108 -26.78 -18.91 27.47
C ALA A 108 -25.38 -19.24 28.03
N ALA A 109 -24.52 -19.79 27.17
CA ALA A 109 -23.11 -20.03 27.43
C ALA A 109 -22.25 -19.16 26.51
N THR A 110 -21.23 -18.50 27.07
CA THR A 110 -20.37 -17.54 26.36
C THR A 110 -18.91 -17.80 26.70
N PHE A 111 -18.08 -17.96 25.67
CA PHE A 111 -16.66 -18.24 25.82
C PHE A 111 -15.82 -17.38 24.87
N THR A 112 -14.59 -17.11 25.29
CA THR A 112 -13.58 -16.42 24.47
C THR A 112 -12.24 -17.13 24.52
N ASN A 113 -11.51 -17.13 23.42
CA ASN A 113 -10.14 -17.64 23.33
C ASN A 113 -9.21 -16.61 22.66
N PRO A 114 -8.70 -15.61 23.40
CA PRO A 114 -7.83 -14.57 22.84
C PRO A 114 -6.55 -15.16 22.25
N LEU A 115 -6.17 -14.72 21.05
CA LEU A 115 -4.98 -15.21 20.38
C LEU A 115 -3.74 -14.51 20.90
N THR A 116 -2.80 -15.29 21.43
CA THR A 116 -1.50 -14.75 21.86
C THR A 116 -0.53 -14.77 20.68
N VAL A 117 -0.34 -13.63 20.02
CA VAL A 117 0.44 -13.51 18.78
C VAL A 117 1.90 -13.94 18.95
N SER A 118 2.49 -13.81 20.14
CA SER A 118 3.86 -14.30 20.41
C SER A 118 3.99 -15.83 20.34
N ALA A 119 2.88 -16.59 20.44
CA ALA A 119 2.88 -18.03 20.23
C ALA A 119 2.98 -18.43 18.75
N LEU A 120 2.93 -17.45 17.83
CA LEU A 120 2.92 -17.64 16.37
C LEU A 120 4.25 -17.23 15.74
N SER A 121 5.22 -16.78 16.54
CA SER A 121 6.58 -16.54 16.07
C SER A 121 7.23 -17.87 15.67
N GLY A 122 7.44 -18.09 14.37
CA GLY A 122 8.09 -19.30 13.85
C GLY A 122 7.43 -19.91 12.62
N ILE A 123 6.23 -19.44 12.23
CA ILE A 123 5.63 -19.81 10.94
C ILE A 123 6.40 -19.08 9.83
N VAL A 124 7.07 -19.84 8.96
CA VAL A 124 7.85 -19.25 7.87
C VAL A 124 6.90 -18.55 6.90
N GLY A 125 7.22 -17.31 6.54
CA GLY A 125 6.44 -16.53 5.59
C GLY A 125 5.18 -15.88 6.16
N LEU A 126 4.94 -15.95 7.48
CA LEU A 126 3.84 -15.24 8.14
C LEU A 126 4.34 -14.49 9.38
N ASP A 127 4.06 -13.19 9.43
CA ASP A 127 4.34 -12.35 10.60
C ASP A 127 3.07 -11.62 11.04
N LEU A 128 2.58 -11.95 12.24
CA LEU A 128 1.38 -11.37 12.83
C LEU A 128 1.71 -10.31 13.89
N THR A 129 2.99 -10.04 14.16
CA THR A 129 3.42 -9.16 15.26
C THR A 129 2.87 -7.74 15.12
N GLY A 130 2.69 -7.26 13.88
CA GLY A 130 2.04 -5.97 13.60
C GLY A 130 0.68 -5.83 14.27
N LEU A 131 -0.10 -6.93 14.36
CA LEU A 131 -1.43 -6.91 14.98
C LEU A 131 -1.38 -6.58 16.48
N THR A 132 -0.23 -6.71 17.14
CA THR A 132 -0.06 -6.37 18.56
C THR A 132 0.43 -4.94 18.80
N VAL A 133 0.85 -4.23 17.75
CA VAL A 133 1.45 -2.90 17.83
C VAL A 133 0.42 -1.83 17.48
N GLY A 134 0.36 -0.75 18.25
CA GLY A 134 -0.52 0.40 17.97
C GLY A 134 -1.89 0.37 18.65
N LEU A 135 -2.16 -0.63 19.51
CA LEU A 135 -3.40 -0.66 20.28
C LEU A 135 -3.37 0.32 21.46
N PRO A 136 -4.48 1.01 21.77
CA PRO A 136 -4.59 1.84 22.97
C PRO A 136 -4.31 1.02 24.25
N LEU A 137 -3.55 1.61 25.19
CA LEU A 137 -3.26 1.00 26.49
C LEU A 137 -4.56 0.57 27.19
N GLY A 138 -4.68 -0.72 27.51
CA GLY A 138 -5.87 -1.30 28.17
C GLY A 138 -6.88 -1.97 27.24
N SER A 139 -6.65 -2.01 25.92
CA SER A 139 -7.46 -2.80 24.99
C SER A 139 -7.20 -4.29 25.22
N ALA A 140 -8.22 -5.02 25.66
CA ALA A 140 -8.13 -6.47 25.83
C ALA A 140 -7.95 -7.15 24.46
N GLY A 141 -6.73 -7.60 24.15
CA GLY A 141 -6.42 -8.59 23.12
C GLY A 141 -6.57 -8.14 21.67
N ALA A 142 -5.44 -7.91 21.00
CA ALA A 142 -5.29 -7.58 19.57
C ALA A 142 -6.12 -8.43 18.59
N VAL A 143 -6.42 -9.66 18.98
CA VAL A 143 -7.19 -10.63 18.21
C VAL A 143 -7.96 -11.49 19.21
N ASN A 144 -9.29 -11.44 19.15
CA ASN A 144 -10.17 -12.20 20.02
C ASN A 144 -10.99 -13.20 19.19
N GLN A 145 -11.43 -14.26 19.85
CA GLN A 145 -12.24 -15.33 19.28
C GLN A 145 -13.38 -15.56 20.26
N TYR A 146 -14.61 -15.34 19.83
CA TYR A 146 -15.81 -15.28 20.66
C TYR A 146 -16.86 -16.26 20.15
N THR A 147 -17.51 -16.94 21.08
CA THR A 147 -18.68 -17.78 20.81
C THR A 147 -19.72 -17.65 21.90
N GLN A 148 -20.98 -17.77 21.50
CA GLN A 148 -22.12 -17.85 22.39
C GLN A 148 -23.18 -18.78 21.80
N VAL A 149 -23.73 -19.65 22.65
CA VAL A 149 -24.88 -20.50 22.30
C VAL A 149 -25.92 -20.43 23.41
N ALA A 150 -27.19 -20.59 23.06
CA ALA A 150 -28.27 -20.69 24.02
C ALA A 150 -29.09 -21.97 23.84
N THR A 151 -29.63 -22.47 24.95
CA THR A 151 -30.58 -23.60 24.99
C THR A 151 -31.93 -23.24 24.38
N THR A 152 -32.17 -21.97 24.07
CA THR A 152 -33.36 -21.42 23.39
C THR A 152 -33.20 -21.32 21.87
N GLY A 153 -32.11 -21.84 21.30
CA GLY A 153 -31.93 -21.93 19.84
C GLY A 153 -31.32 -20.70 19.19
N THR A 154 -30.43 -19.99 19.88
CA THR A 154 -29.64 -18.89 19.31
C THR A 154 -28.14 -19.18 19.38
N ALA A 155 -27.39 -18.76 18.36
CA ALA A 155 -25.94 -18.89 18.31
C ALA A 155 -25.29 -17.60 17.79
N ALA A 156 -24.11 -17.25 18.31
CA ALA A 156 -23.29 -16.15 17.86
C ALA A 156 -21.81 -16.54 17.86
N ALA A 157 -21.07 -16.09 16.86
CA ALA A 157 -19.63 -16.25 16.77
C ALA A 157 -19.00 -14.96 16.24
N ALA A 158 -17.80 -14.64 16.71
CA ALA A 158 -17.02 -13.55 16.18
C ALA A 158 -15.52 -13.86 16.26
N SER A 159 -14.72 -13.31 15.35
CA SER A 159 -13.27 -13.49 15.37
C SER A 159 -12.53 -12.28 14.80
N GLY A 160 -11.31 -12.01 15.26
CA GLY A 160 -10.46 -10.92 14.80
C GLY A 160 -10.40 -9.75 15.78
N LEU A 161 -10.35 -8.52 15.28
CA LEU A 161 -10.45 -7.33 16.14
C LEU A 161 -11.92 -7.14 16.56
N VAL A 162 -12.34 -7.92 17.55
CA VAL A 162 -13.70 -7.98 18.07
C VAL A 162 -13.73 -7.74 19.58
N SER A 163 -14.80 -7.12 20.08
CA SER A 163 -14.99 -6.90 21.52
C SER A 163 -15.30 -8.21 22.26
N ASN A 164 -15.23 -8.19 23.60
CA ASN A 164 -15.65 -9.31 24.44
C ASN A 164 -17.16 -9.62 24.36
N SER A 165 -17.93 -8.79 23.66
CA SER A 165 -19.35 -9.00 23.37
C SER A 165 -19.60 -9.45 21.91
N GLY A 166 -18.55 -9.81 21.17
CA GLY A 166 -18.64 -10.26 19.78
C GLY A 166 -18.86 -9.15 18.75
N GLY A 167 -18.75 -7.87 19.14
CA GLY A 167 -18.90 -6.73 18.23
C GLY A 167 -17.65 -6.52 17.36
N ILE A 168 -17.84 -6.25 16.08
CA ILE A 168 -16.75 -5.98 15.13
C ILE A 168 -16.13 -4.58 15.42
N GLY A 169 -14.81 -4.53 15.64
CA GLY A 169 -14.06 -3.29 15.83
C GLY A 169 -13.54 -2.65 14.53
N VAL A 170 -13.61 -3.38 13.41
CA VAL A 170 -13.18 -2.90 12.08
C VAL A 170 -14.41 -2.48 11.29
N THR A 171 -14.65 -1.18 11.24
CA THR A 171 -15.78 -0.59 10.51
C THR A 171 -15.28 0.49 9.56
N PRO A 172 -16.07 0.90 8.55
CA PRO A 172 -15.70 2.01 7.66
C PRO A 172 -15.37 3.33 8.38
N THR A 173 -15.82 3.49 9.63
CA THR A 173 -15.63 4.71 10.44
C THR A 173 -14.57 4.56 11.52
N THR A 174 -13.91 3.40 11.65
CA THR A 174 -12.88 3.20 12.68
C THR A 174 -11.63 4.03 12.33
N PRO A 175 -11.16 4.95 13.20
CA PRO A 175 -9.95 5.73 12.95
C PRO A 175 -8.70 4.85 12.86
N GLN A 176 -7.79 5.15 11.92
CA GLN A 176 -6.53 4.39 11.77
C GLN A 176 -5.68 4.35 13.05
N THR A 177 -5.74 5.38 13.89
CA THR A 177 -5.01 5.44 15.18
C THR A 177 -5.54 4.47 16.23
N GLN A 178 -6.70 3.84 16.00
CA GLN A 178 -7.30 2.82 16.85
C GLN A 178 -7.12 1.41 16.27
N LEU A 179 -6.50 1.29 15.11
CA LEU A 179 -6.21 0.02 14.46
C LEU A 179 -4.76 -0.40 14.76
N PRO A 180 -4.51 -1.70 14.93
CA PRO A 180 -3.14 -2.18 15.03
C PRO A 180 -2.40 -2.05 13.69
N GLN A 181 -1.08 -2.22 13.73
CA GLN A 181 -0.30 -2.33 12.50
C GLN A 181 -0.68 -3.59 11.70
N PRO A 182 -0.49 -3.61 10.38
CA PRO A 182 -0.80 -4.77 9.55
C PRO A 182 0.06 -6.00 9.88
N ALA A 183 -0.52 -7.20 9.74
CA ALA A 183 0.21 -8.44 9.56
C ALA A 183 0.89 -8.49 8.19
N THR A 184 1.89 -9.36 8.01
CA THR A 184 2.56 -9.57 6.72
C THR A 184 2.63 -11.05 6.33
N VAL A 185 2.44 -11.31 5.04
CA VAL A 185 2.59 -12.62 4.41
C VAL A 185 3.67 -12.50 3.33
N ALA A 186 4.73 -13.30 3.43
CA ALA A 186 5.82 -13.29 2.46
C ALA A 186 5.36 -13.89 1.13
N LEU A 187 5.66 -13.18 0.04
CA LEU A 187 5.36 -13.61 -1.33
C LEU A 187 6.64 -14.01 -2.09
N SER A 188 7.81 -13.64 -1.58
CA SER A 188 9.11 -13.80 -2.24
C SER A 188 9.46 -15.24 -2.61
N THR A 189 8.94 -16.25 -1.89
CA THR A 189 9.11 -17.67 -2.22
C THR A 189 8.28 -18.14 -3.42
N PHE A 190 7.24 -17.40 -3.79
CA PHE A 190 6.33 -17.74 -4.89
C PHE A 190 6.53 -16.85 -6.11
N LEU A 191 7.22 -15.72 -5.96
CA LEU A 191 7.52 -14.78 -7.02
C LEU A 191 8.85 -15.14 -7.71
N PRO A 192 8.99 -14.81 -9.01
CA PRO A 192 10.26 -15.00 -9.70
C PRO A 192 11.35 -14.11 -9.08
N SER A 193 12.58 -14.62 -9.02
CA SER A 193 13.72 -13.83 -8.54
C SER A 193 13.97 -12.65 -9.48
N ALA A 194 13.87 -11.44 -8.96
CA ALA A 194 14.16 -10.21 -9.69
C ALA A 194 15.43 -9.57 -9.15
N ALA A 195 16.39 -9.27 -10.03
CA ALA A 195 17.60 -8.57 -9.63
C ALA A 195 17.24 -7.20 -9.03
N GLY A 196 17.68 -6.95 -7.79
CA GLY A 196 17.42 -5.69 -7.10
C GLY A 196 16.09 -5.61 -6.35
N ILE A 197 15.33 -6.70 -6.27
CA ILE A 197 14.26 -6.89 -5.28
C ILE A 197 14.73 -7.95 -4.29
N THR A 198 14.71 -7.63 -3.01
CA THR A 198 15.16 -8.54 -1.95
C THR A 198 14.00 -9.25 -1.27
N ASP A 199 12.84 -8.61 -1.20
CA ASP A 199 11.65 -9.19 -0.59
C ASP A 199 10.38 -8.55 -1.16
N ALA A 200 9.29 -9.30 -1.10
CA ALA A 200 7.95 -8.84 -1.44
C ALA A 200 6.95 -9.50 -0.48
N ARG A 201 6.08 -8.68 0.12
CA ARG A 201 5.13 -9.13 1.14
C ARG A 201 3.78 -8.47 0.99
N LEU A 202 2.73 -9.24 1.24
CA LEU A 202 1.37 -8.75 1.36
C LEU A 202 1.14 -8.28 2.79
N ARG A 203 0.67 -7.06 2.96
CA ARG A 203 0.25 -6.48 4.24
C ARG A 203 -1.25 -6.63 4.39
N VAL A 204 -1.67 -7.23 5.49
CA VAL A 204 -3.07 -7.44 5.84
C VAL A 204 -3.38 -6.63 7.09
N GLY A 205 -4.20 -5.60 6.96
CA GLY A 205 -4.67 -4.80 8.08
C GLY A 205 -5.50 -5.61 9.07
N ALA A 206 -6.03 -4.94 10.11
CA ALA A 206 -6.95 -5.59 11.03
C ALA A 206 -8.17 -6.16 10.29
N VAL A 207 -8.53 -7.40 10.63
CA VAL A 207 -9.67 -8.12 10.05
C VAL A 207 -10.56 -8.64 11.15
N ALA A 208 -11.85 -8.73 10.86
CA ALA A 208 -12.85 -9.23 11.80
C ALA A 208 -14.06 -9.83 11.08
N SER A 209 -14.72 -10.79 11.72
CA SER A 209 -16.01 -11.31 11.27
C SER A 209 -16.94 -11.56 12.45
N SER A 210 -18.23 -11.60 12.15
CA SER A 210 -19.28 -11.96 13.11
C SER A 210 -20.43 -12.65 12.38
N ALA A 211 -20.94 -13.72 12.98
CA ALA A 211 -22.14 -14.40 12.56
C ALA A 211 -23.10 -14.56 13.73
N THR A 212 -24.39 -14.34 13.50
CA THR A 212 -25.45 -14.64 14.46
C THR A 212 -26.54 -15.43 13.77
N LEU A 213 -27.15 -16.35 14.51
CA LEU A 213 -28.24 -17.21 14.07
C LEU A 213 -29.32 -17.25 15.14
N ASP A 214 -30.50 -16.79 14.78
CA ASP A 214 -31.77 -17.16 15.39
C ASP A 214 -32.28 -18.41 14.70
N GLY A 215 -32.04 -19.58 15.31
CA GLY A 215 -32.42 -20.87 14.75
C GLY A 215 -33.91 -21.00 14.58
N CYS A 216 -34.70 -20.31 15.40
CA CYS A 216 -36.15 -20.31 15.32
C CYS A 216 -36.68 -19.54 14.11
N ALA A 217 -36.15 -18.35 13.86
CA ALA A 217 -36.44 -17.63 12.63
C ALA A 217 -35.99 -18.44 11.40
N ALA A 218 -34.79 -19.03 11.45
CA ALA A 218 -34.26 -19.84 10.34
C ALA A 218 -35.10 -21.10 10.05
N LEU A 219 -35.48 -21.87 11.08
CA LEU A 219 -36.36 -23.03 10.94
C LEU A 219 -37.74 -22.63 10.45
N ARG A 220 -38.29 -21.52 10.96
CA ARG A 220 -39.59 -21.02 10.49
C ARG A 220 -39.55 -20.62 9.01
N SER A 221 -38.47 -19.99 8.58
CA SER A 221 -38.21 -19.67 7.17
C SER A 221 -38.09 -20.92 6.31
N ALA A 222 -37.39 -21.94 6.79
CA ALA A 222 -37.17 -23.18 6.05
C ALA A 222 -38.47 -23.98 5.87
N LEU A 223 -39.33 -24.00 6.89
CA LEU A 223 -40.57 -24.79 6.89
C LEU A 223 -41.77 -24.04 6.29
N TRP A 224 -41.88 -22.73 6.50
CA TRP A 224 -43.06 -21.93 6.14
C TRP A 224 -42.74 -20.62 5.39
N GLY A 225 -41.47 -20.37 5.06
CA GLY A 225 -41.04 -19.17 4.37
C GLY A 225 -41.15 -19.25 2.85
N ASP A 226 -40.68 -18.18 2.19
CA ASP A 226 -40.67 -18.01 0.72
C ASP A 226 -39.42 -18.63 0.06
N GLY A 227 -38.65 -19.42 0.80
CA GLY A 227 -37.36 -19.98 0.36
C GLY A 227 -36.14 -19.14 0.73
N SER A 228 -36.30 -17.95 1.33
CA SER A 228 -35.20 -17.20 1.94
C SER A 228 -34.90 -17.68 3.37
N VAL A 229 -33.63 -17.70 3.78
CA VAL A 229 -33.24 -17.99 5.17
C VAL A 229 -33.26 -16.68 5.98
N SER A 230 -34.22 -16.54 6.89
CA SER A 230 -34.26 -15.46 7.87
C SER A 230 -33.52 -15.85 9.16
N GLY A 231 -33.22 -14.87 10.02
CA GLY A 231 -32.58 -15.11 11.31
C GLY A 231 -31.06 -15.27 11.28
N VAL A 232 -30.41 -15.20 10.11
CA VAL A 232 -28.95 -15.20 9.99
C VAL A 232 -28.42 -13.81 9.65
N VAL A 233 -27.44 -13.33 10.41
CA VAL A 233 -26.70 -12.10 10.10
C VAL A 233 -25.22 -12.43 10.05
N ARG A 234 -24.57 -12.12 8.92
CA ARG A 234 -23.14 -12.28 8.69
C ARG A 234 -22.53 -10.92 8.40
N SER A 235 -21.49 -10.56 9.13
CA SER A 235 -20.78 -9.29 9.01
C SER A 235 -19.28 -9.54 8.97
N TYR A 236 -18.55 -8.64 8.32
CA TYR A 236 -17.10 -8.70 8.22
C TYR A 236 -16.49 -7.30 8.17
N GLY A 237 -15.20 -7.22 8.47
CA GLY A 237 -14.39 -6.01 8.44
C GLY A 237 -12.97 -6.30 7.99
N ILE A 238 -12.44 -5.46 7.10
CA ILE A 238 -11.07 -5.44 6.59
C ILE A 238 -10.62 -3.97 6.66
N ALA A 239 -9.58 -3.71 7.44
CA ALA A 239 -9.03 -2.37 7.64
C ALA A 239 -8.22 -1.88 6.44
N GLY A 240 -7.57 -2.82 5.74
CA GLY A 240 -6.99 -2.57 4.43
C GLY A 240 -6.00 -3.63 4.01
N LEU A 241 -5.60 -3.57 2.75
CA LEU A 241 -4.62 -4.44 2.10
C LEU A 241 -3.52 -3.59 1.50
N GLY A 242 -2.29 -4.09 1.57
CA GLY A 242 -1.15 -3.42 0.95
C GLY A 242 -0.14 -4.40 0.40
N LEU A 243 0.68 -3.94 -0.54
CA LEU A 243 1.83 -4.66 -1.03
C LEU A 243 3.08 -3.88 -0.64
N GLU A 244 4.08 -4.59 -0.13
CA GLU A 244 5.35 -3.99 0.26
C GLU A 244 6.50 -4.73 -0.42
N ILE A 245 7.37 -3.98 -1.07
CA ILE A 245 8.47 -4.50 -1.88
C ILE A 245 9.75 -3.82 -1.42
N ASP A 246 10.74 -4.61 -1.03
CA ASP A 246 12.06 -4.11 -0.65
C ASP A 246 13.01 -4.18 -1.85
N SER A 247 13.59 -3.04 -2.20
CA SER A 247 14.52 -2.87 -3.31
C SER A 247 15.75 -2.05 -2.89
N PRO A 248 16.92 -2.68 -2.70
CA PRO A 248 18.16 -1.95 -2.41
C PRO A 248 18.60 -1.00 -3.53
N LEU A 249 18.07 -1.18 -4.76
CA LEU A 249 18.39 -0.28 -5.89
C LEU A 249 17.92 1.16 -5.64
N LEU A 250 16.86 1.36 -4.84
CA LEU A 250 16.36 2.68 -4.49
C LEU A 250 17.40 3.49 -3.68
N GLY A 251 18.13 2.84 -2.76
CA GLY A 251 19.24 3.48 -2.04
C GLY A 251 20.42 3.85 -2.96
N GLY A 252 20.55 3.16 -4.10
CA GLY A 252 21.49 3.50 -5.17
C GLY A 252 21.20 4.85 -5.82
N LEU A 253 19.93 5.29 -5.88
CA LEU A 253 19.57 6.61 -6.40
C LEU A 253 20.07 7.73 -5.49
N VAL A 254 19.87 7.61 -4.18
CA VAL A 254 20.38 8.55 -3.18
C VAL A 254 21.91 8.62 -3.25
N THR A 255 22.57 7.46 -3.37
CA THR A 255 24.02 7.37 -3.52
C THR A 255 24.51 8.05 -4.80
N SER A 256 23.75 7.93 -5.90
CA SER A 256 24.06 8.56 -7.19
C SER A 256 23.99 10.08 -7.11
N VAL A 257 22.96 10.64 -6.44
CA VAL A 257 22.88 12.09 -6.19
C VAL A 257 24.07 12.55 -5.36
N ASN A 258 24.31 11.91 -4.21
CA ASN A 258 25.40 12.29 -3.30
C ASN A 258 26.79 12.21 -3.96
N SER A 259 26.99 11.26 -4.88
CA SER A 259 28.23 11.14 -5.65
C SER A 259 28.34 12.16 -6.78
N GLY A 260 27.20 12.62 -7.32
CA GLY A 260 27.14 13.65 -8.36
C GLY A 260 27.40 15.08 -7.85
N LEU A 261 27.02 15.40 -6.60
CA LEU A 261 27.21 16.75 -6.04
C LEU A 261 28.69 17.20 -6.07
N PRO A 262 29.69 16.38 -5.66
CA PRO A 262 31.10 16.75 -5.79
C PRO A 262 31.56 16.99 -7.24
N THR A 263 31.01 16.27 -8.22
CA THR A 263 31.31 16.47 -9.64
C THR A 263 30.81 17.84 -10.12
N ILE A 264 29.58 18.21 -9.74
CA ILE A 264 29.02 19.53 -10.03
C ILE A 264 29.85 20.61 -9.33
N GLN A 265 30.22 20.42 -8.06
CA GLN A 265 31.05 21.37 -7.32
C GLN A 265 32.42 21.56 -7.99
N THR A 266 33.03 20.50 -8.51
CA THR A 266 34.31 20.58 -9.22
C THR A 266 34.16 21.33 -10.55
N ALA A 267 33.06 21.08 -11.29
CA ALA A 267 32.75 21.83 -12.50
C ALA A 267 32.59 23.33 -12.19
N VAL A 268 31.85 23.70 -11.14
CA VAL A 268 31.72 25.09 -10.69
C VAL A 268 33.07 25.67 -10.28
N ASN A 269 33.87 24.96 -9.49
CA ASN A 269 35.18 25.43 -9.05
C ASN A 269 36.14 25.69 -10.22
N SER A 270 36.02 24.95 -11.32
CA SER A 270 36.82 25.18 -12.53
C SER A 270 36.53 26.52 -13.23
N LEU A 271 35.35 27.10 -12.98
CA LEU A 271 34.97 28.42 -13.49
C LEU A 271 35.67 29.56 -12.74
N LEU A 272 36.03 29.32 -11.47
CA LEU A 272 36.44 30.34 -10.51
C LEU A 272 37.97 30.55 -10.47
N GLY A 273 38.38 31.66 -9.85
CA GLY A 273 39.78 32.06 -9.73
C GLY A 273 40.34 32.77 -10.96
N THR A 274 41.54 33.33 -10.82
CA THR A 274 42.23 34.11 -11.87
C THR A 274 42.68 33.26 -13.05
N ASN A 275 42.86 31.96 -12.85
CA ASN A 275 43.16 30.99 -13.90
C ASN A 275 41.91 30.16 -14.29
N GLY A 276 40.75 30.50 -13.75
CA GLY A 276 39.49 29.82 -14.03
C GLY A 276 38.99 30.08 -15.45
N LEU A 277 38.02 29.27 -15.87
CA LEU A 277 37.47 29.35 -17.22
C LEU A 277 36.78 30.70 -17.51
N ILE A 278 36.18 31.35 -16.51
CA ILE A 278 35.59 32.70 -16.67
C ILE A 278 36.67 33.72 -17.00
N SER A 279 37.74 33.77 -16.19
CA SER A 279 38.87 34.69 -16.41
C SER A 279 39.55 34.46 -17.77
N SER A 280 39.74 33.19 -18.16
CA SER A 280 40.29 32.82 -19.48
C SER A 280 39.37 33.25 -20.63
N THR A 281 38.06 33.09 -20.47
CA THR A 281 37.05 33.50 -21.46
C THR A 281 37.01 35.02 -21.61
N ILE A 282 37.06 35.76 -20.51
CA ILE A 282 37.12 37.23 -20.50
C ILE A 282 38.40 37.69 -21.21
N ARG A 283 39.58 37.18 -20.84
CA ARG A 283 40.86 37.49 -21.50
C ARG A 283 40.79 37.26 -23.01
N SER A 284 40.25 36.11 -23.42
CA SER A 284 40.13 35.74 -24.83
C SER A 284 39.18 36.67 -25.58
N SER A 285 38.07 37.07 -24.95
CA SER A 285 37.09 38.01 -25.51
C SER A 285 37.67 39.41 -25.64
N VAL A 286 38.42 39.89 -24.64
CA VAL A 286 39.17 41.15 -24.72
C VAL A 286 40.15 41.09 -25.88
N LEU A 287 40.98 40.06 -25.98
CA LEU A 287 41.96 39.92 -27.06
C LEU A 287 41.30 39.89 -28.44
N ALA A 288 40.16 39.18 -28.58
CA ALA A 288 39.41 39.10 -29.82
C ALA A 288 38.76 40.43 -30.24
N SER A 289 38.48 41.32 -29.28
CA SER A 289 37.95 42.67 -29.57
C SER A 289 39.01 43.65 -30.05
N LEU A 290 40.30 43.36 -29.82
CA LEU A 290 41.40 44.25 -30.14
C LEU A 290 41.91 44.05 -31.58
N VAL A 291 42.47 45.11 -32.17
CA VAL A 291 43.14 45.03 -33.47
C VAL A 291 44.45 44.23 -33.36
N SER A 292 44.82 43.55 -34.45
CA SER A 292 46.08 42.81 -34.53
C SER A 292 47.27 43.73 -34.25
N GLY A 293 48.16 43.31 -33.35
CA GLY A 293 49.31 44.10 -32.89
C GLY A 293 49.18 44.61 -31.44
N LEU A 294 47.96 44.61 -30.89
CA LEU A 294 47.72 44.77 -29.46
C LEU A 294 47.74 43.43 -28.72
N GLY A 295 48.12 43.46 -27.45
CA GLY A 295 48.14 42.31 -26.57
C GLY A 295 47.51 42.61 -25.22
N VAL A 296 47.08 41.56 -24.54
CA VAL A 296 46.50 41.61 -23.19
C VAL A 296 47.48 40.98 -22.20
N GLY A 297 47.83 41.72 -21.15
CA GLY A 297 48.66 41.26 -20.03
C GLY A 297 47.99 40.13 -19.24
N SER A 298 48.65 39.59 -18.22
CA SER A 298 48.02 38.59 -17.33
C SER A 298 46.75 39.15 -16.67
N MET A 299 45.79 38.27 -16.37
CA MET A 299 44.66 38.63 -15.51
C MET A 299 45.14 38.55 -14.06
N THR A 300 44.82 39.57 -13.27
CA THR A 300 44.96 39.56 -11.81
C THR A 300 43.61 39.87 -11.17
N GLY A 301 43.48 39.68 -9.85
CA GLY A 301 42.23 39.91 -9.12
C GLY A 301 41.58 38.61 -8.64
N THR A 302 40.25 38.53 -8.68
CA THR A 302 39.46 37.39 -8.18
C THR A 302 38.22 37.13 -9.02
N VAL A 303 37.90 35.84 -9.17
CA VAL A 303 36.57 35.39 -9.57
C VAL A 303 36.10 34.43 -8.48
N SER A 304 35.00 34.75 -7.82
CA SER A 304 34.45 33.96 -6.72
C SER A 304 32.95 33.76 -6.89
N LEU A 305 32.42 32.76 -6.19
CA LEU A 305 31.01 32.44 -6.13
C LEU A 305 30.58 32.40 -4.66
N SER A 306 29.40 32.91 -4.37
CA SER A 306 28.81 32.92 -3.03
C SER A 306 27.36 32.44 -3.06
N GLY A 307 26.90 31.89 -1.94
CA GLY A 307 25.52 31.42 -1.79
C GLY A 307 25.20 30.08 -2.45
N LEU A 308 26.22 29.29 -2.83
CA LEU A 308 26.02 27.94 -3.39
C LEU A 308 26.01 26.88 -2.26
N ASP A 309 24.89 26.19 -2.08
CA ASP A 309 24.71 25.03 -1.21
C ASP A 309 23.97 23.89 -1.94
N LEU A 310 24.73 23.17 -2.79
CA LEU A 310 24.19 22.04 -3.56
C LEU A 310 23.60 20.94 -2.66
N ALA A 311 24.22 20.65 -1.51
CA ALA A 311 23.77 19.58 -0.62
C ALA A 311 22.48 19.98 0.12
N GLY A 312 22.41 21.22 0.60
CA GLY A 312 21.21 21.78 1.19
C GLY A 312 20.01 21.74 0.24
N SER A 313 20.23 22.11 -1.03
CA SER A 313 19.17 22.20 -2.05
C SER A 313 18.42 20.88 -2.32
N VAL A 314 19.06 19.73 -2.14
CA VAL A 314 18.46 18.41 -2.40
C VAL A 314 18.16 17.59 -1.14
N SER A 315 18.64 18.01 0.02
CA SER A 315 18.55 17.26 1.28
C SER A 315 17.13 16.75 1.61
N THR A 316 16.12 17.61 1.46
CA THR A 316 14.72 17.26 1.72
C THR A 316 14.17 16.28 0.67
N LEU A 317 14.59 16.42 -0.58
CA LEU A 317 14.19 15.53 -1.68
C LEU A 317 14.81 14.13 -1.56
N LEU A 318 15.92 13.99 -0.83
CA LEU A 318 16.55 12.70 -0.55
C LEU A 318 15.98 11.99 0.67
N ALA A 319 15.43 12.75 1.63
CA ALA A 319 14.92 12.22 2.89
C ALA A 319 13.40 11.97 2.89
N THR A 320 12.65 12.67 2.04
CA THR A 320 11.18 12.59 2.02
C THR A 320 10.72 11.43 1.14
N PRO A 321 9.86 10.52 1.62
CA PRO A 321 9.25 9.49 0.79
C PRO A 321 8.45 10.09 -0.38
N LEU A 322 8.54 9.48 -1.55
CA LEU A 322 7.77 9.87 -2.73
C LEU A 322 6.40 9.24 -2.63
N THR A 323 5.32 10.00 -2.77
CA THR A 323 3.97 9.42 -2.72
C THR A 323 2.97 10.11 -3.63
N ASP A 324 2.05 9.33 -4.18
CA ASP A 324 0.86 9.80 -4.91
C ASP A 324 -0.45 9.48 -4.16
N GLY A 325 -0.35 9.07 -2.88
CA GLY A 325 -1.47 8.62 -2.05
C GLY A 325 -1.85 7.15 -2.22
N VAL A 326 -1.43 6.48 -3.31
CA VAL A 326 -1.64 5.04 -3.55
C VAL A 326 -0.32 4.27 -3.36
N VAL A 327 0.77 4.85 -3.85
CA VAL A 327 2.12 4.32 -3.74
C VAL A 327 2.94 5.27 -2.86
N SER A 328 3.81 4.69 -2.04
CA SER A 328 4.84 5.41 -1.28
C SER A 328 6.20 4.73 -1.50
N ILE A 329 7.22 5.50 -1.87
CA ILE A 329 8.59 5.03 -2.12
C ILE A 329 9.52 5.71 -1.12
N ASP A 330 10.09 4.92 -0.21
CA ASP A 330 11.19 5.34 0.64
C ASP A 330 12.52 4.99 -0.05
N LEU A 331 13.18 6.03 -0.57
CA LEU A 331 14.46 5.90 -1.25
C LEU A 331 15.59 5.49 -0.28
N SER A 332 15.50 5.90 0.99
CA SER A 332 16.54 5.68 1.98
C SER A 332 16.44 4.29 2.62
N GLY A 333 15.22 3.87 2.96
CA GLY A 333 14.92 2.52 3.46
C GLY A 333 14.86 1.47 2.36
N GLY A 334 14.82 1.88 1.09
CA GLY A 334 14.77 0.99 -0.05
C GLY A 334 13.46 0.22 -0.15
N ARG A 335 12.33 0.90 0.07
CA ARG A 335 11.01 0.27 0.19
C ARG A 335 9.96 0.94 -0.67
N ILE A 336 9.11 0.12 -1.29
CA ILE A 336 7.92 0.54 -2.01
C ILE A 336 6.72 -0.04 -1.25
N ALA A 337 5.83 0.83 -0.77
CA ALA A 337 4.55 0.45 -0.18
C ALA A 337 3.42 0.86 -1.13
N VAL A 338 2.47 -0.04 -1.33
CA VAL A 338 1.31 0.13 -2.21
C VAL A 338 0.06 -0.12 -1.39
N ASP A 339 -0.87 0.82 -1.42
CA ASP A 339 -2.23 0.64 -0.94
C ASP A 339 -3.03 -0.11 -2.01
N LEU A 340 -3.29 -1.40 -1.76
CA LEU A 340 -4.01 -2.24 -2.71
C LEU A 340 -5.49 -1.86 -2.79
N ASP A 341 -6.07 -1.34 -1.71
CA ASP A 341 -7.46 -0.90 -1.68
C ASP A 341 -7.63 0.27 -2.62
N ALA A 342 -6.75 1.27 -2.50
CA ALA A 342 -6.74 2.44 -3.36
C ALA A 342 -6.41 2.11 -4.81
N LEU A 343 -5.47 1.19 -5.03
CA LEU A 343 -5.10 0.72 -6.36
C LEU A 343 -6.27 0.02 -7.07
N LEU A 344 -7.07 -0.76 -6.33
CA LEU A 344 -8.24 -1.47 -6.84
C LEU A 344 -9.50 -0.59 -6.91
N GLY A 345 -9.44 0.66 -6.45
CA GLY A 345 -10.54 1.62 -6.53
C GLY A 345 -11.48 1.65 -5.31
N TYR A 346 -11.12 0.98 -4.22
CA TYR A 346 -11.93 0.88 -3.00
C TYR A 346 -11.76 2.06 -2.01
N THR A 347 -11.15 3.17 -2.45
CA THR A 347 -11.09 4.42 -1.65
C THR A 347 -12.45 5.10 -1.50
N SER A 348 -13.36 4.89 -2.46
CA SER A 348 -14.72 5.45 -2.45
C SER A 348 -15.80 4.43 -2.03
N THR A 349 -15.52 3.14 -2.21
CA THR A 349 -16.36 2.01 -1.78
C THR A 349 -15.56 1.13 -0.84
N SER A 350 -15.92 1.11 0.45
CA SER A 350 -15.18 0.36 1.46
C SER A 350 -15.11 -1.13 1.13
N LEU A 351 -13.95 -1.77 1.37
CA LEU A 351 -13.78 -3.23 1.35
C LEU A 351 -14.84 -3.96 2.20
N ASN A 352 -15.45 -3.27 3.16
CA ASN A 352 -16.48 -3.78 4.07
C ASN A 352 -17.90 -3.80 3.47
N THR A 353 -18.06 -3.42 2.20
CA THR A 353 -19.36 -3.34 1.50
C THR A 353 -19.47 -4.27 0.29
N LEU A 354 -18.49 -5.15 0.11
CA LEU A 354 -18.42 -6.08 -1.00
C LEU A 354 -19.44 -7.22 -0.84
N PRO A 355 -20.06 -7.68 -1.95
CA PRO A 355 -20.92 -8.86 -1.94
C PRO A 355 -20.21 -10.11 -1.40
N PRO A 356 -20.97 -11.14 -0.99
CA PRO A 356 -20.39 -12.42 -0.59
C PRO A 356 -19.51 -13.04 -1.68
N ASN A 357 -18.36 -13.58 -1.27
CA ASN A 357 -17.37 -14.26 -2.12
C ASN A 357 -16.81 -13.37 -3.25
N THR A 358 -16.54 -12.10 -2.96
CA THR A 358 -15.99 -11.16 -3.95
C THR A 358 -14.49 -11.37 -4.11
N GLU A 359 -14.06 -11.65 -5.34
CA GLU A 359 -12.64 -11.71 -5.71
C GLU A 359 -12.07 -10.30 -5.95
N LEU A 360 -10.93 -10.01 -5.34
CA LEU A 360 -10.16 -8.79 -5.55
C LEU A 360 -9.18 -9.03 -6.69
N VAL A 361 -9.64 -8.79 -7.91
CA VAL A 361 -8.91 -9.15 -9.14
C VAL A 361 -7.68 -8.27 -9.34
N LEU A 362 -6.49 -8.86 -9.21
CA LEU A 362 -5.22 -8.27 -9.63
C LEU A 362 -4.98 -8.64 -11.10
N ASN A 363 -5.45 -7.82 -12.04
CA ASN A 363 -5.26 -8.06 -13.47
C ASN A 363 -4.13 -7.20 -14.07
N ASP A 364 -3.82 -7.43 -15.35
CA ASP A 364 -2.80 -6.67 -16.08
C ASP A 364 -3.04 -5.16 -16.04
N ALA A 365 -4.29 -4.69 -16.02
CA ALA A 365 -4.58 -3.26 -15.96
C ALA A 365 -4.15 -2.66 -14.61
N VAL A 366 -4.43 -3.36 -13.50
CA VAL A 366 -4.01 -2.99 -12.14
C VAL A 366 -2.49 -3.01 -12.02
N VAL A 367 -1.84 -4.06 -12.53
CA VAL A 367 -0.39 -4.22 -12.55
C VAL A 367 0.30 -3.12 -13.36
N ASN A 368 -0.17 -2.85 -14.57
CA ASN A 368 0.39 -1.81 -15.43
C ASN A 368 0.18 -0.41 -14.84
N ALA A 369 -0.96 -0.17 -14.18
CA ALA A 369 -1.20 1.08 -13.46
C ALA A 369 -0.21 1.27 -12.31
N LEU A 370 0.13 0.21 -11.56
CA LEU A 370 1.13 0.27 -10.50
C LEU A 370 2.53 0.61 -11.03
N VAL A 371 2.98 -0.08 -12.08
CA VAL A 371 4.29 0.18 -12.70
C VAL A 371 4.37 1.61 -13.24
N ALA A 372 3.30 2.09 -13.88
CA ALA A 372 3.24 3.46 -14.40
C ALA A 372 3.31 4.52 -13.29
N ARG A 373 2.62 4.32 -12.15
CA ARG A 373 2.68 5.22 -10.99
C ARG A 373 4.08 5.30 -10.41
N ILE A 374 4.75 4.15 -10.24
CA ILE A 374 6.11 4.10 -9.70
C ILE A 374 7.09 4.78 -10.65
N GLY A 375 6.99 4.53 -11.96
CA GLY A 375 7.79 5.23 -12.97
C GLY A 375 7.60 6.75 -12.90
N ALA A 376 6.35 7.22 -12.86
CA ALA A 376 6.03 8.64 -12.78
C ALA A 376 6.57 9.32 -11.50
N LEU A 377 6.51 8.63 -10.35
CA LEU A 377 7.08 9.15 -9.10
C LEU A 377 8.61 9.30 -9.19
N LEU A 378 9.31 8.31 -9.75
CA LEU A 378 10.77 8.35 -9.92
C LEU A 378 11.21 9.39 -10.95
N ASP A 379 10.46 9.56 -12.04
CA ASP A 379 10.72 10.59 -13.07
C ASP A 379 10.50 12.00 -12.52
N THR A 380 9.42 12.19 -11.75
CA THR A 380 9.12 13.46 -11.07
C THR A 380 10.21 13.79 -10.05
N TRP A 381 10.64 12.81 -9.26
CA TRP A 381 11.73 12.99 -8.31
C TRP A 381 13.04 13.38 -9.01
N THR A 382 13.41 12.68 -10.08
CA THR A 382 14.61 13.00 -10.86
C THR A 382 14.55 14.43 -11.39
N THR A 383 13.39 14.82 -11.94
CA THR A 383 13.16 16.19 -12.43
C THR A 383 13.30 17.23 -11.31
N ASN A 384 12.75 16.95 -10.12
CA ASN A 384 12.84 17.84 -8.96
C ASN A 384 14.28 18.00 -8.48
N ILE A 385 15.08 16.93 -8.45
CA ILE A 385 16.51 16.99 -8.11
C ILE A 385 17.26 17.91 -9.09
N ILE A 386 17.05 17.70 -10.40
CA ILE A 386 17.72 18.49 -11.44
C ILE A 386 17.28 19.96 -11.40
N SER A 387 16.00 20.22 -11.16
CA SER A 387 15.47 21.57 -11.00
C SER A 387 16.05 22.25 -9.76
N ALA A 388 16.11 21.57 -8.62
CA ALA A 388 16.67 22.13 -7.38
C ALA A 388 18.14 22.51 -7.55
N LEU A 389 18.95 21.61 -8.12
CA LEU A 389 20.38 21.88 -8.36
C LEU A 389 20.60 22.98 -9.40
N THR A 390 19.77 23.03 -10.45
CA THR A 390 19.85 24.09 -11.46
C THR A 390 19.49 25.44 -10.87
N GLU A 391 18.46 25.51 -10.03
CA GLU A 391 18.04 26.75 -9.37
C GLU A 391 19.09 27.22 -8.35
N GLU A 392 19.69 26.30 -7.59
CA GLU A 392 20.77 26.58 -6.66
C GLU A 392 21.98 27.22 -7.39
N ILE A 393 22.38 26.66 -8.54
CA ILE A 393 23.43 27.26 -9.37
C ILE A 393 22.99 28.62 -9.91
N ARG A 394 21.76 28.75 -10.40
CA ARG A 394 21.25 30.00 -11.00
C ARG A 394 21.18 31.15 -9.99
N THR A 395 20.85 30.86 -8.74
CA THR A 395 20.71 31.86 -7.68
C THR A 395 22.05 32.25 -7.04
N ALA A 396 23.08 31.40 -7.16
CA ALA A 396 24.42 31.71 -6.67
C ALA A 396 24.98 33.00 -7.30
N VAL A 397 25.62 33.83 -6.48
CA VAL A 397 26.13 35.14 -6.87
C VAL A 397 27.59 35.04 -7.26
N VAL A 398 27.90 35.36 -8.52
CA VAL A 398 29.26 35.47 -9.02
C VAL A 398 29.78 36.88 -8.83
N THR A 399 31.00 36.96 -8.32
CA THR A 399 31.76 38.20 -8.20
C THR A 399 33.01 38.09 -9.04
N VAL A 400 33.12 38.95 -10.04
CA VAL A 400 34.30 39.15 -10.88
C VAL A 400 34.89 40.51 -10.49
N ASP A 401 36.14 40.52 -10.09
CA ASP A 401 37.00 41.71 -9.99
C ASP A 401 38.31 41.32 -10.68
N LEU A 402 38.44 41.65 -11.97
CA LEU A 402 39.60 41.31 -12.76
C LEU A 402 40.29 42.56 -13.26
N ARG A 403 41.62 42.51 -13.25
CA ARG A 403 42.47 43.60 -13.75
C ARG A 403 43.46 43.10 -14.77
N THR A 404 43.70 43.91 -15.78
CA THR A 404 44.73 43.64 -16.79
C THR A 404 45.26 44.92 -17.44
N THR A 405 46.22 44.76 -18.33
CA THR A 405 46.75 45.85 -19.15
C THR A 405 46.64 45.50 -20.62
N VAL A 406 46.18 46.46 -21.42
CA VAL A 406 46.29 46.42 -22.88
C VAL A 406 47.62 47.05 -23.28
N SER A 407 48.37 46.38 -24.14
CA SER A 407 49.73 46.77 -24.49
C SER A 407 50.01 46.64 -25.99
N LEU A 408 50.99 47.41 -26.46
CA LEU A 408 51.57 47.30 -27.79
C LEU A 408 52.93 46.59 -27.69
N LEU A 409 53.41 46.03 -28.81
CA LEU A 409 54.74 45.40 -28.92
C LEU A 409 54.96 44.34 -27.82
N THR A 410 53.99 43.42 -27.68
CA THR A 410 54.07 42.28 -26.72
C THR A 410 54.34 42.69 -25.27
N GLY A 411 53.74 43.78 -24.79
CA GLY A 411 53.87 44.21 -23.40
C GLY A 411 54.89 45.32 -23.15
N ALA A 412 55.67 45.74 -24.16
CA ALA A 412 56.69 46.76 -24.00
C ALA A 412 56.10 48.15 -23.72
N VAL A 413 54.92 48.46 -24.28
CA VAL A 413 54.23 49.73 -24.05
C VAL A 413 52.84 49.43 -23.51
N GLN A 414 52.59 49.75 -22.24
CA GLN A 414 51.25 49.67 -21.64
C GLN A 414 50.43 50.89 -22.07
N LEU A 415 49.23 50.65 -22.58
CA LEU A 415 48.37 51.68 -23.14
C LEU A 415 47.24 52.04 -22.19
N VAL A 416 46.57 51.00 -21.67
CA VAL A 416 45.37 51.13 -20.85
C VAL A 416 45.40 50.06 -19.76
N ARG A 417 45.13 50.45 -18.51
CA ARG A 417 44.71 49.51 -17.46
C ARG A 417 43.21 49.30 -17.59
N LEU A 418 42.80 48.04 -17.58
CA LEU A 418 41.43 47.59 -17.72
C LEU A 418 41.01 46.90 -16.43
N ASP A 419 39.96 47.43 -15.80
CA ASP A 419 39.26 46.84 -14.66
C ASP A 419 37.91 46.29 -15.17
N ILE A 420 37.61 45.04 -14.84
CA ILE A 420 36.42 44.32 -15.29
C ILE A 420 35.72 43.78 -14.05
N ASP A 421 34.56 44.35 -13.75
CA ASP A 421 33.80 44.02 -12.56
C ASP A 421 32.41 43.48 -12.91
N LEU A 422 31.96 42.49 -12.15
CA LEU A 422 30.58 41.99 -12.17
C LEU A 422 30.21 41.48 -10.79
N VAL A 423 29.04 41.87 -10.29
CA VAL A 423 28.38 41.21 -9.16
C VAL A 423 26.95 40.94 -9.59
N ALA A 424 26.63 39.67 -9.85
CA ALA A 424 25.31 39.28 -10.31
C ALA A 424 25.02 37.83 -9.95
N PRO A 425 23.74 37.44 -9.78
CA PRO A 425 23.37 36.03 -9.79
C PRO A 425 23.75 35.41 -11.15
N LEU A 426 24.10 34.12 -11.15
CA LEU A 426 24.40 33.40 -12.40
C LEU A 426 23.19 33.39 -13.36
N SER A 427 21.95 33.46 -12.85
CA SER A 427 20.74 33.66 -13.66
C SER A 427 20.83 34.93 -14.51
N GLY A 428 21.37 36.03 -13.98
CA GLY A 428 21.56 37.27 -14.74
C GLY A 428 22.49 37.08 -15.94
N LEU A 429 23.56 36.30 -15.78
CA LEU A 429 24.46 35.95 -16.90
C LEU A 429 23.77 35.01 -17.90
N LEU A 430 23.15 33.94 -17.41
CA LEU A 430 22.51 32.92 -18.25
C LEU A 430 21.34 33.49 -19.07
N ASP A 431 20.58 34.39 -18.47
CA ASP A 431 19.44 35.07 -19.10
C ASP A 431 19.87 36.34 -19.87
N GLN A 432 21.19 36.62 -19.90
CA GLN A 432 21.82 37.74 -20.61
C GLN A 432 21.32 39.13 -20.18
N THR A 433 20.94 39.26 -18.91
CA THR A 433 20.48 40.52 -18.30
C THR A 433 21.56 41.19 -17.45
N ALA A 434 22.62 40.46 -17.08
CA ALA A 434 23.77 40.99 -16.38
C ALA A 434 24.61 41.91 -17.29
N THR A 435 25.29 42.89 -16.70
CA THR A 435 26.19 43.80 -17.40
C THR A 435 27.50 43.92 -16.65
N PHE A 436 28.62 43.79 -17.36
CA PHE A 436 29.93 44.05 -16.78
C PHE A 436 30.17 45.56 -16.65
N THR A 437 30.79 45.96 -15.56
CA THR A 437 31.34 47.30 -15.41
C THR A 437 32.77 47.30 -15.92
N ILE A 438 33.09 48.22 -16.83
CA ILE A 438 34.41 48.32 -17.44
C ILE A 438 35.04 49.65 -17.03
N GLY A 439 36.10 49.57 -16.23
CA GLY A 439 36.98 50.67 -15.89
C GLY A 439 38.17 50.72 -16.85
N THR A 440 38.49 51.89 -17.39
CA THR A 440 39.66 52.08 -18.25
C THR A 440 40.48 53.29 -17.79
N GLU A 441 41.76 53.09 -17.55
CA GLU A 441 42.72 54.15 -17.21
C GLU A 441 43.82 54.19 -18.26
N VAL A 442 43.96 55.32 -18.97
CA VAL A 442 44.99 55.50 -19.99
C VAL A 442 46.35 55.70 -19.32
N LEU A 443 47.33 54.86 -19.68
CA LEU A 443 48.67 54.86 -19.10
C LEU A 443 49.64 55.63 -20.01
N GLY A 444 49.60 56.97 -19.95
CA GLY A 444 50.56 57.84 -20.64
C GLY A 444 49.94 59.11 -21.26
N LEU A 445 50.75 59.88 -21.99
CA LEU A 445 50.27 61.05 -22.71
C LEU A 445 49.51 60.64 -23.98
N VAL A 446 48.23 61.01 -24.07
CA VAL A 446 47.33 60.68 -25.19
C VAL A 446 47.91 61.05 -26.56
N SER A 447 48.59 62.19 -26.68
CA SER A 447 49.22 62.63 -27.94
C SER A 447 50.32 61.66 -28.41
N VAL A 448 51.12 61.14 -27.48
CA VAL A 448 52.18 60.17 -27.75
C VAL A 448 51.58 58.82 -28.12
N LEU A 449 50.58 58.36 -27.35
CA LEU A 449 49.89 57.10 -27.59
C LEU A 449 49.17 57.09 -28.95
N ASN A 450 48.53 58.20 -29.35
CA ASN A 450 47.92 58.32 -30.67
C ASN A 450 48.94 58.18 -31.81
N GLY A 451 50.16 58.71 -31.64
CA GLY A 451 51.24 58.53 -32.61
C GLY A 451 51.69 57.06 -32.73
N LEU A 452 51.74 56.34 -31.61
CA LEU A 452 52.06 54.91 -31.56
C LEU A 452 50.95 54.01 -32.13
N LEU A 453 49.69 54.43 -31.99
CA LEU A 453 48.51 53.68 -32.44
C LEU A 453 48.14 53.95 -33.91
N ALA A 454 48.55 55.10 -34.47
CA ALA A 454 48.25 55.48 -35.84
C ALA A 454 48.63 54.42 -36.90
N PRO A 455 49.79 53.71 -36.81
CA PRO A 455 50.11 52.63 -37.75
C PRO A 455 49.14 51.45 -37.74
N LEU A 456 48.40 51.25 -36.64
CA LEU A 456 47.35 50.25 -36.49
C LEU A 456 45.97 50.76 -36.93
N GLY A 457 45.88 52.00 -37.42
CA GLY A 457 44.63 52.61 -37.88
C GLY A 457 43.66 52.98 -36.75
N ILE A 458 44.11 53.01 -35.50
CA ILE A 458 43.29 53.33 -34.32
C ILE A 458 43.90 54.49 -33.53
N ASN A 459 43.11 55.07 -32.63
CA ASN A 459 43.55 56.06 -31.65
C ASN A 459 43.03 55.68 -30.25
N VAL A 460 43.43 56.42 -29.22
CA VAL A 460 43.02 56.15 -27.83
C VAL A 460 41.49 56.16 -27.68
N ASN A 461 40.76 57.08 -28.30
CA ASN A 461 39.30 57.13 -28.20
C ASN A 461 38.63 55.91 -28.84
N THR A 462 39.14 55.45 -30.00
CA THR A 462 38.65 54.21 -30.64
C THR A 462 38.91 53.00 -29.75
N LEU A 463 40.11 52.90 -29.16
CA LEU A 463 40.45 51.82 -28.23
C LEU A 463 39.53 51.83 -27.00
N LEU A 464 39.33 53.00 -26.38
CA LEU A 464 38.42 53.15 -25.23
C LEU A 464 36.97 52.80 -25.60
N SER A 465 36.51 53.17 -26.80
CA SER A 465 35.18 52.79 -27.29
C SER A 465 35.03 51.27 -27.48
N THR A 466 36.05 50.61 -28.04
CA THR A 466 36.07 49.15 -28.18
C THR A 466 36.04 48.45 -26.83
N LEU A 467 36.85 48.93 -25.87
CA LEU A 467 36.88 48.40 -24.51
C LEU A 467 35.56 48.68 -23.77
N GLY A 468 34.94 49.83 -23.98
CA GLY A 468 33.61 50.14 -23.43
C GLY A 468 32.51 49.19 -23.94
N GLY A 469 32.62 48.71 -25.18
CA GLY A 469 31.73 47.70 -25.75
C GLY A 469 31.79 46.32 -25.09
N LEU A 470 32.83 46.05 -24.30
CA LEU A 470 32.97 44.79 -23.55
C LEU A 470 31.91 44.64 -22.45
N ALA A 471 31.35 45.75 -21.95
CA ALA A 471 30.34 45.75 -20.88
C ALA A 471 29.16 44.81 -21.20
N THR A 472 28.72 44.78 -22.46
CA THR A 472 27.67 43.88 -22.96
C THR A 472 28.24 42.70 -23.75
N GLY A 473 29.39 42.86 -24.39
CA GLY A 473 30.01 41.82 -25.22
C GLY A 473 30.52 40.59 -24.46
N LEU A 474 30.83 40.74 -23.16
CA LEU A 474 31.35 39.64 -22.32
C LEU A 474 30.26 38.69 -21.80
N VAL A 475 28.99 39.12 -21.78
CA VAL A 475 27.89 38.38 -21.15
C VAL A 475 27.66 37.04 -21.84
N VAL A 476 27.57 37.02 -23.17
CA VAL A 476 27.30 35.79 -23.94
C VAL A 476 28.44 34.76 -23.82
N PRO A 477 29.72 35.11 -24.03
CA PRO A 477 30.83 34.17 -23.82
C PRO A 477 30.86 33.58 -22.40
N VAL A 478 30.65 34.42 -21.38
CA VAL A 478 30.66 33.97 -19.98
C VAL A 478 29.43 33.10 -19.66
N ALA A 479 28.25 33.44 -20.17
CA ALA A 479 27.05 32.61 -20.03
C ALA A 479 27.23 31.23 -20.69
N ASN A 480 27.86 31.18 -21.86
CA ASN A 480 28.14 29.93 -22.56
C ASN A 480 29.06 29.03 -21.74
N ILE A 481 30.16 29.55 -21.18
CA ILE A 481 31.08 28.72 -20.39
C ILE A 481 30.43 28.19 -19.10
N VAL A 482 29.60 29.01 -18.43
CA VAL A 482 28.81 28.56 -17.27
C VAL A 482 27.85 27.43 -17.67
N THR A 483 27.16 27.59 -18.81
CA THR A 483 26.22 26.58 -19.33
C THR A 483 26.93 25.27 -19.67
N THR A 484 28.02 25.32 -20.44
CA THR A 484 28.73 24.12 -20.91
C THR A 484 29.53 23.40 -19.82
N THR A 485 29.70 24.02 -18.66
CA THR A 485 30.47 23.44 -17.55
C THR A 485 29.58 23.08 -16.37
N ALA A 486 28.95 24.06 -15.73
CA ALA A 486 28.15 23.82 -14.52
C ALA A 486 26.80 23.18 -14.84
N ILE A 487 26.03 23.75 -15.79
CA ILE A 487 24.70 23.23 -16.15
C ILE A 487 24.82 21.88 -16.89
N ALA A 488 25.86 21.71 -17.71
CA ALA A 488 26.16 20.42 -18.34
C ALA A 488 26.45 19.31 -17.31
N ALA A 489 27.15 19.62 -16.20
CA ALA A 489 27.38 18.65 -15.12
C ALA A 489 26.08 18.23 -14.43
N VAL A 490 25.16 19.17 -14.17
CA VAL A 490 23.82 18.85 -13.66
C VAL A 490 23.04 17.98 -14.66
N THR A 491 23.08 18.32 -15.95
CA THR A 491 22.42 17.54 -17.01
C THR A 491 22.96 16.11 -17.07
N SER A 492 24.27 15.93 -16.90
CA SER A 492 24.92 14.60 -16.83
C SER A 492 24.51 13.80 -15.60
N LEU A 493 24.23 14.44 -14.46
CA LEU A 493 23.64 13.77 -13.32
C LEU A 493 22.22 13.29 -13.65
N GLY A 494 21.43 14.12 -14.34
CA GLY A 494 20.07 13.76 -14.77
C GLY A 494 20.03 12.51 -15.65
N SER A 495 20.93 12.40 -16.63
CA SER A 495 21.04 11.19 -17.46
C SER A 495 21.51 9.96 -16.67
N THR A 496 22.39 10.15 -15.68
CA THR A 496 22.84 9.08 -14.78
C THR A 496 21.69 8.55 -13.92
N LEU A 497 20.87 9.45 -13.36
CA LEU A 497 19.69 9.08 -12.56
C LEU A 497 18.64 8.35 -13.43
N ALA A 498 18.34 8.86 -14.63
CA ALA A 498 17.41 8.20 -15.54
C ALA A 498 17.88 6.80 -15.96
N ALA A 499 19.19 6.60 -16.14
CA ALA A 499 19.76 5.27 -16.40
C ALA A 499 19.65 4.35 -15.18
N ALA A 500 19.70 4.91 -13.95
CA ALA A 500 19.59 4.15 -12.70
C ALA A 500 18.15 3.79 -12.32
N THR A 501 17.14 4.54 -12.76
CA THR A 501 15.72 4.23 -12.51
C THR A 501 15.21 3.09 -13.39
N ALA A 502 15.72 2.94 -14.62
CA ALA A 502 15.24 1.92 -15.56
C ALA A 502 15.35 0.46 -15.02
N PRO A 503 16.46 0.03 -14.38
CA PRO A 503 16.53 -1.29 -13.74
C PRO A 503 15.49 -1.51 -12.64
N ILE A 504 15.12 -0.46 -11.90
CA ILE A 504 14.14 -0.53 -10.81
C ILE A 504 12.76 -0.83 -11.37
N VAL A 505 12.35 -0.07 -12.39
CA VAL A 505 11.05 -0.26 -13.06
C VAL A 505 10.96 -1.63 -13.74
N SER A 506 12.06 -2.09 -14.36
CA SER A 506 12.13 -3.42 -14.98
C SER A 506 12.00 -4.56 -13.97
N ALA A 507 12.76 -4.49 -12.86
CA ALA A 507 12.70 -5.49 -11.79
C ALA A 507 11.31 -5.55 -11.15
N LEU A 508 10.71 -4.39 -10.91
CA LEU A 508 9.36 -4.28 -10.40
C LEU A 508 8.32 -4.85 -11.37
N SER A 509 8.42 -4.55 -12.67
CA SER A 509 7.49 -5.06 -13.68
C SER A 509 7.48 -6.60 -13.71
N LEU A 510 8.63 -7.22 -13.50
CA LEU A 510 8.76 -8.68 -13.44
C LEU A 510 8.07 -9.27 -12.19
N VAL A 511 8.23 -8.63 -11.03
CA VAL A 511 7.59 -9.07 -9.77
C VAL A 511 6.08 -8.85 -9.82
N VAL A 512 5.65 -7.63 -10.18
CA VAL A 512 4.23 -7.26 -10.19
C VAL A 512 3.48 -8.01 -11.30
N GLY A 513 4.14 -8.26 -12.44
CA GLY A 513 3.59 -9.08 -13.53
C GLY A 513 3.27 -10.52 -13.15
N ALA A 514 3.96 -11.07 -12.14
CA ALA A 514 3.70 -12.43 -11.64
C ALA A 514 2.60 -12.50 -10.58
N LEU A 515 2.18 -11.36 -10.00
CA LEU A 515 1.17 -11.34 -8.93
C LEU A 515 -0.17 -11.97 -9.34
N PRO A 516 -0.74 -11.72 -10.53
CA PRO A 516 -2.02 -12.33 -10.93
C PRO A 516 -1.99 -13.86 -10.94
N GLU A 517 -0.83 -14.46 -11.23
CA GLU A 517 -0.64 -15.91 -11.27
C GLU A 517 -0.38 -16.50 -9.88
N VAL A 518 0.13 -15.69 -8.96
CA VAL A 518 0.63 -16.14 -7.66
C VAL A 518 -0.32 -15.81 -6.52
N LEU A 519 -1.16 -14.78 -6.65
CA LEU A 519 -1.95 -14.26 -5.54
C LEU A 519 -3.43 -14.17 -5.92
N SER A 520 -4.26 -14.88 -5.15
CA SER A 520 -5.72 -14.74 -5.19
C SER A 520 -6.22 -14.18 -3.85
N LEU A 521 -7.13 -13.22 -3.90
CA LEU A 521 -7.67 -12.53 -2.74
C LEU A 521 -9.18 -12.55 -2.81
N LEU A 522 -9.84 -13.13 -1.81
CA LEU A 522 -11.29 -13.15 -1.69
C LEU A 522 -11.73 -12.45 -0.41
N ALA A 523 -12.62 -11.47 -0.54
CA ALA A 523 -13.26 -10.79 0.58
C ALA A 523 -14.66 -11.35 0.83
N ASN A 524 -15.13 -11.24 2.08
CA ASN A 524 -16.48 -11.66 2.48
C ASN A 524 -16.80 -13.11 2.10
N VAL A 525 -15.91 -14.05 2.42
CA VAL A 525 -16.08 -15.45 2.04
C VAL A 525 -17.23 -16.03 2.86
N GLN A 526 -18.28 -16.46 2.20
CA GLN A 526 -19.46 -17.01 2.85
C GLN A 526 -19.78 -18.38 2.29
N SER A 527 -19.99 -19.32 3.19
CA SER A 527 -20.45 -20.67 2.88
C SER A 527 -21.56 -21.08 3.83
N SER A 528 -22.30 -22.11 3.44
CA SER A 528 -23.33 -22.72 4.27
C SER A 528 -23.29 -24.23 4.10
N THR A 529 -23.31 -24.97 5.20
CA THR A 529 -23.47 -26.43 5.17
C THR A 529 -24.96 -26.77 5.05
N PRO A 530 -25.34 -27.82 4.32
CA PRO A 530 -26.73 -28.21 4.21
C PRO A 530 -27.32 -28.61 5.58
N ALA A 531 -28.62 -28.37 5.75
CA ALA A 531 -29.38 -28.88 6.88
C ALA A 531 -29.35 -30.41 6.94
N VAL A 532 -29.36 -30.98 8.15
CA VAL A 532 -29.45 -32.43 8.38
C VAL A 532 -30.61 -32.70 9.34
N GLY A 533 -31.59 -33.48 8.90
CA GLY A 533 -32.82 -33.72 9.66
C GLY A 533 -33.59 -32.42 9.90
N ASP A 534 -34.05 -32.21 11.13
CA ASP A 534 -34.81 -31.02 11.54
C ASP A 534 -33.91 -29.84 11.99
N ALA A 535 -32.61 -29.92 11.74
CA ALA A 535 -31.65 -28.88 12.11
C ALA A 535 -31.54 -27.78 11.06
N THR A 536 -31.16 -26.57 11.47
CA THR A 536 -30.77 -25.52 10.52
C THR A 536 -29.49 -25.89 9.76
N PRO A 537 -29.24 -25.27 8.59
CA PRO A 537 -27.90 -25.17 8.02
C PRO A 537 -26.89 -24.58 9.03
N GLY A 538 -25.61 -24.86 8.83
CA GLY A 538 -24.52 -24.07 9.43
C GLY A 538 -24.16 -22.92 8.52
N PHE A 539 -23.92 -21.74 9.07
CA PHE A 539 -23.57 -20.52 8.32
C PHE A 539 -22.20 -20.02 8.71
N THR A 540 -21.34 -19.83 7.72
CA THR A 540 -19.97 -19.34 7.91
C THR A 540 -19.76 -18.02 7.19
N VAL A 541 -18.96 -17.15 7.79
CA VAL A 541 -18.38 -15.96 7.17
C VAL A 541 -16.91 -15.81 7.57
N SER A 542 -16.06 -15.54 6.60
CA SER A 542 -14.68 -15.15 6.80
C SER A 542 -14.42 -13.79 6.16
N ALA A 543 -13.59 -12.96 6.81
CA ALA A 543 -13.33 -11.61 6.30
C ALA A 543 -12.51 -11.65 5.01
N LEU A 544 -11.40 -12.40 5.03
CA LEU A 544 -10.43 -12.46 3.94
C LEU A 544 -9.90 -13.88 3.76
N ARG A 545 -9.81 -14.34 2.52
CA ARG A 545 -9.04 -15.53 2.13
C ARG A 545 -7.95 -15.12 1.14
N ILE A 546 -6.76 -15.66 1.36
CA ILE A 546 -5.57 -15.46 0.55
C ILE A 546 -5.17 -16.82 -0.02
N GLY A 547 -5.16 -16.95 -1.34
CA GLY A 547 -4.62 -18.10 -2.04
C GLY A 547 -3.26 -17.76 -2.65
N LEU A 548 -2.30 -18.66 -2.50
CA LEU A 548 -0.95 -18.53 -3.07
C LEU A 548 -0.67 -19.66 -4.07
N ALA A 549 -0.16 -19.28 -5.24
CA ALA A 549 0.10 -20.16 -6.39
C ALA A 549 -1.11 -21.04 -6.82
N PRO A 550 -2.27 -20.44 -7.17
CA PRO A 550 -3.49 -21.17 -7.53
C PRO A 550 -3.44 -21.93 -8.88
N VAL A 551 -2.35 -21.79 -9.67
CA VAL A 551 -2.24 -22.33 -11.04
C VAL A 551 -2.01 -23.85 -11.07
N ILE A 552 -1.66 -24.46 -9.93
CA ILE A 552 -1.63 -25.92 -9.77
C ILE A 552 -3.02 -26.37 -9.26
N PRO A 553 -3.60 -27.50 -9.70
CA PRO A 553 -4.85 -28.00 -9.14
C PRO A 553 -4.73 -28.25 -7.63
N GLY A 554 -5.27 -27.33 -6.84
CA GLY A 554 -5.09 -27.25 -5.39
C GLY A 554 -4.21 -26.05 -5.02
N ASP A 555 -4.73 -25.12 -4.20
CA ASP A 555 -3.95 -24.01 -3.65
C ASP A 555 -2.69 -24.59 -2.96
N VAL A 556 -1.48 -24.18 -3.37
CA VAL A 556 -0.22 -24.62 -2.72
C VAL A 556 -0.13 -24.09 -1.28
N ALA A 557 -0.76 -22.94 -1.05
CA ALA A 557 -1.02 -22.40 0.28
C ALA A 557 -2.31 -21.59 0.26
N SER A 558 -3.11 -21.71 1.32
CA SER A 558 -4.30 -20.89 1.52
C SER A 558 -4.39 -20.46 2.98
N LEU A 559 -4.66 -19.17 3.19
CA LEU A 559 -4.86 -18.58 4.51
C LEU A 559 -6.25 -17.99 4.58
N THR A 560 -7.01 -18.34 5.62
CA THR A 560 -8.32 -17.72 5.86
C THR A 560 -8.28 -16.98 7.19
N PHE A 561 -8.66 -15.70 7.14
CA PHE A 561 -8.64 -14.78 8.27
C PHE A 561 -10.04 -14.47 8.78
N ALA A 562 -10.16 -14.43 10.10
CA ALA A 562 -11.34 -14.12 10.89
C ALA A 562 -12.57 -14.88 10.39
N THR A 563 -12.70 -16.15 10.78
CA THR A 563 -13.83 -17.02 10.46
C THR A 563 -14.80 -17.11 11.64
N SER A 564 -16.08 -16.93 11.36
CA SER A 564 -17.17 -17.09 12.33
C SER A 564 -18.22 -18.03 11.75
N THR A 565 -18.55 -19.09 12.50
CA THR A 565 -19.55 -20.09 12.12
C THR A 565 -20.62 -20.20 13.20
N VAL A 566 -21.88 -20.27 12.79
CA VAL A 566 -23.04 -20.48 13.67
C VAL A 566 -23.93 -21.59 13.13
N GLY A 567 -24.53 -22.34 14.03
CA GLY A 567 -25.29 -23.53 13.70
C GLY A 567 -24.42 -24.77 13.44
N PRO A 568 -25.03 -25.92 13.17
CA PRO A 568 -26.49 -26.13 13.09
C PRO A 568 -27.19 -25.92 14.44
N ILE A 569 -28.49 -25.59 14.39
CA ILE A 569 -29.37 -25.54 15.56
C ILE A 569 -30.49 -26.56 15.35
N SER A 570 -30.65 -27.49 16.30
CA SER A 570 -31.67 -28.53 16.26
C SER A 570 -32.70 -28.32 17.36
N PRO A 571 -34.01 -28.39 17.05
CA PRO A 571 -35.05 -28.36 18.07
C PRO A 571 -35.00 -29.62 18.96
N PRO A 572 -35.61 -29.56 20.17
CA PRO A 572 -35.66 -30.67 21.13
C PRO A 572 -36.49 -31.88 20.67
#